data_AF-A0A836SZQ0-F1
#
_entry.id   AF-A0A836SZQ0-F1
#
_cell.length_a   1.000
_cell.length_b   1.000
_cell.length_c   1.000
_cell.angle_alpha   90.00
_cell.angle_beta   90.00
_cell.angle_gamma   90.00
#
_symmetry.space_group_name_H-M   'P 1'
#
loop_
_entity.id
_entity.type
_entity.pdbx_description
1 polymer ?
#
loop_
_entity_poly.entity_id
_entity_poly.type
_entity_poly.pdbx_seq_one_letter_code
_entity_poly.pdbx_strand_id
1 'polypeptide(L)'
;MRITQKTVALLIMFIFLFVVGTIIATRTVAYLDAGMSGSELKGFLVEVITYVIALTGWLFLFIYSYLKGDFKDIEAPKYEILEMEEKVIKAEKEGGKY
;
A
#
# COMPACT_ATOMS: atom_id res chain seq x y z
N MET A 1 19.39 -14.90 2.74
CA MET A 1 19.12 -13.77 1.82
C MET A 1 18.89 -12.54 2.68
N ARG A 2 19.74 -11.51 2.64
CA ARG A 2 19.45 -10.26 3.37
C ARG A 2 18.37 -9.51 2.58
N ILE A 3 17.15 -9.47 3.12
CA ILE A 3 16.06 -8.69 2.54
C ILE A 3 16.45 -7.22 2.71
N THR A 4 16.72 -6.53 1.60
CA THR A 4 17.10 -5.11 1.62
C THR A 4 15.87 -4.23 1.39
N GLN A 5 15.92 -2.98 1.84
CA GLN A 5 14.89 -1.96 1.58
C GLN A 5 14.46 -1.91 0.11
N LYS A 6 15.43 -2.01 -0.80
CA LYS A 6 15.21 -2.04 -2.25
C LYS A 6 14.41 -3.26 -2.69
N THR A 7 14.73 -4.42 -2.12
CA THR A 7 14.02 -5.68 -2.39
C THR A 7 12.57 -5.60 -1.93
N VAL A 8 12.31 -5.12 -0.71
CA VAL A 8 10.95 -4.97 -0.18
C VAL A 8 10.14 -4.00 -1.04
N ALA A 9 10.72 -2.84 -1.37
CA ALA A 9 10.06 -1.85 -2.19
C ALA A 9 9.73 -2.37 -3.59
N LEU A 10 10.67 -3.08 -4.24
CA LEU A 10 10.42 -3.73 -5.53
C LEU A 10 9.29 -4.76 -5.45
N LEU A 11 9.23 -5.53 -4.38
CA LEU A 11 8.22 -6.57 -4.18
C LEU A 11 6.83 -5.95 -3.99
N ILE A 12 6.73 -4.90 -3.16
CA ILE A 12 5.47 -4.15 -2.97
C ILE A 12 5.02 -3.51 -4.28
N MET A 13 5.93 -2.86 -5.00
CA MET A 13 5.63 -2.24 -6.31
C MET A 13 5.20 -3.28 -7.35
N PHE A 14 5.85 -4.46 -7.38
CA PHE A 14 5.46 -5.55 -8.26
C PHE A 14 4.06 -6.07 -7.94
N ILE A 15 3.76 -6.34 -6.67
CA ILE A 15 2.42 -6.78 -6.24
C ILE A 15 1.38 -5.72 -6.61
N PHE A 16 1.67 -4.45 -6.36
CA PHE A 16 0.77 -3.35 -6.66
C PHE A 16 0.46 -3.24 -8.16
N LEU A 17 1.49 -3.24 -9.01
CA LEU A 17 1.32 -3.21 -10.46
C LEU A 17 0.59 -4.46 -10.97
N PHE A 18 0.88 -5.64 -10.42
CA PHE A 18 0.23 -6.88 -10.81
C PHE A 18 -1.27 -6.87 -10.47
N VAL A 19 -1.63 -6.52 -9.22
CA VAL A 19 -3.03 -6.47 -8.78
C VAL A 19 -3.83 -5.47 -9.61
N VAL A 20 -3.33 -4.25 -9.76
CA VAL A 20 -4.08 -3.22 -10.48
C VAL A 20 -4.10 -3.47 -11.99
N GLY A 21 -2.99 -3.94 -12.56
CA GLY A 21 -2.95 -4.36 -13.96
C GLY A 21 -3.99 -5.44 -14.26
N THR A 22 -4.16 -6.40 -13.35
CA THR A 22 -5.18 -7.46 -13.49
C THR A 22 -6.61 -6.90 -13.42
N ILE A 23 -6.87 -5.95 -12.52
CA ILE A 23 -8.19 -5.29 -12.43
C ILE A 23 -8.51 -4.53 -13.72
N ILE A 24 -7.57 -3.74 -14.23
CA ILE A 24 -7.78 -2.98 -15.48
C ILE A 24 -7.99 -3.94 -16.66
N ALA A 25 -7.21 -5.01 -16.76
CA ALA A 25 -7.33 -5.99 -17.83
C ALA A 25 -8.69 -6.70 -17.81
N THR A 26 -9.12 -7.21 -16.65
CA THR A 26 -10.41 -7.90 -16.50
C THR A 26 -11.59 -6.98 -16.80
N ARG A 27 -11.54 -5.73 -16.31
CA ARG A 27 -12.55 -4.72 -16.66
C ARG A 27 -12.57 -4.46 -18.16
N THR A 28 -11.42 -4.21 -18.77
CA THR A 28 -11.33 -3.92 -20.21
C THR A 28 -11.91 -5.06 -21.06
N VAL A 29 -11.63 -6.32 -20.71
CA VAL A 29 -12.21 -7.49 -21.40
C VAL A 29 -13.74 -7.50 -21.24
N ALA A 30 -14.26 -7.33 -20.02
CA ALA A 30 -15.70 -7.25 -19.79
C ALA A 30 -16.37 -6.11 -20.58
N TYR A 31 -15.68 -4.98 -20.75
CA TYR A 31 -16.15 -3.86 -21.56
C TYR A 31 -16.19 -4.18 -23.05
N LEU A 32 -15.18 -4.88 -23.58
CA LEU A 32 -15.14 -5.31 -24.98
C LEU A 32 -16.21 -6.36 -25.29
N ASP A 33 -16.40 -7.32 -24.40
CA ASP A 33 -17.41 -8.39 -24.55
C ASP A 33 -18.85 -7.86 -24.52
N ALA A 34 -19.10 -6.76 -23.80
CA ALA A 34 -20.44 -6.20 -23.65
C ALA A 34 -20.95 -5.44 -24.90
N GLY A 35 -20.12 -5.21 -25.93
CA GLY A 35 -20.58 -4.64 -27.22
C GLY A 35 -21.21 -3.24 -27.12
N MET A 36 -20.85 -2.49 -26.09
CA MET A 36 -21.57 -1.31 -25.60
C MET A 36 -21.42 -0.06 -26.49
N SER A 37 -22.47 0.78 -26.54
CA SER A 37 -22.55 1.98 -27.40
C SER A 37 -22.32 3.30 -26.62
N GLY A 38 -22.24 4.43 -27.31
CA GLY A 38 -21.54 5.66 -26.86
C GLY A 38 -21.75 6.19 -25.42
N SER A 39 -22.88 5.95 -24.75
CA SER A 39 -23.08 6.33 -23.34
C SER A 39 -22.32 5.44 -22.35
N GLU A 40 -22.23 4.15 -22.65
CA GLU A 40 -21.57 3.14 -21.82
C GLU A 40 -20.04 3.24 -21.95
N LEU A 41 -19.55 3.63 -23.14
CA LEU A 41 -18.13 3.94 -23.35
C LEU A 41 -17.67 5.13 -22.50
N LYS A 42 -18.51 6.14 -22.29
CA LYS A 42 -18.19 7.26 -21.38
C LYS A 42 -18.06 6.78 -19.94
N GLY A 43 -18.97 5.91 -19.48
CA GLY A 43 -18.89 5.30 -18.15
C GLY A 43 -17.58 4.53 -17.94
N PHE A 44 -17.17 3.74 -18.94
CA PHE A 44 -15.88 3.05 -18.95
C PHE A 44 -14.70 4.00 -18.77
N LEU A 45 -14.63 5.05 -19.60
CA LEU A 45 -13.51 5.98 -19.59
C LEU A 45 -13.40 6.69 -18.24
N VAL A 46 -14.52 7.04 -17.61
CA VAL A 46 -14.53 7.61 -16.26
C VAL A 46 -13.98 6.62 -15.25
N GLU A 47 -14.36 5.35 -15.33
CA GLU A 47 -13.86 4.30 -14.43
C GLU A 47 -12.35 4.09 -14.61
N VAL A 48 -11.86 3.98 -15.86
CA VAL A 48 -10.43 3.85 -16.17
C VAL A 48 -9.63 5.05 -15.67
N ILE A 49 -10.08 6.28 -15.96
CA ILE A 49 -9.42 7.50 -15.51
C ILE A 49 -9.36 7.55 -13.98
N THR A 50 -10.45 7.16 -13.30
CA THR A 50 -10.50 7.09 -11.84
C THR A 50 -9.45 6.12 -11.30
N TYR A 51 -9.32 4.93 -11.90
CA TYR A 51 -8.29 3.96 -11.54
C TYR A 51 -6.87 4.50 -11.79
N VAL A 52 -6.63 5.20 -12.90
CA VAL A 52 -5.33 5.81 -13.20
C VAL A 52 -4.97 6.91 -12.18
N ILE A 53 -5.93 7.75 -11.79
CA ILE A 53 -5.73 8.77 -10.76
C ILE A 53 -5.42 8.12 -9.41
N ALA A 54 -6.20 7.13 -9.01
CA ALA A 54 -5.99 6.39 -7.76
C ALA A 54 -4.61 5.72 -7.72
N LEU A 55 -4.22 5.06 -8.82
CA LEU A 55 -2.89 4.47 -9.01
C LEU A 55 -1.78 5.49 -8.85
N THR A 56 -1.93 6.64 -9.49
CA THR A 56 -0.92 7.70 -9.48
C THR A 56 -0.76 8.28 -8.07
N GLY A 57 -1.87 8.52 -7.37
CA GLY A 57 -1.84 8.96 -5.97
C GLY A 57 -1.15 7.95 -5.06
N TRP A 58 -1.49 6.67 -5.18
CA TRP A 58 -0.83 5.60 -4.42
C TRP A 58 0.66 5.48 -4.75
N LEU A 59 1.05 5.61 -6.01
CA LEU A 59 2.45 5.57 -6.42
C LEU A 59 3.25 6.71 -5.78
N PHE A 60 2.69 7.91 -5.70
CA PHE A 60 3.35 9.03 -5.02
C PHE A 60 3.51 8.79 -3.52
N LEU A 61 2.49 8.26 -2.84
CA LEU A 61 2.59 7.88 -1.43
C LEU A 61 3.67 6.81 -1.21
N PHE A 62 3.72 5.82 -2.10
CA PHE A 62 4.72 4.77 -2.04
C PHE A 62 6.15 5.30 -2.24
N ILE A 63 6.36 6.15 -3.26
CA ILE A 63 7.65 6.82 -3.49
C ILE A 63 8.04 7.66 -2.28
N TYR A 64 7.10 8.41 -1.70
CA TYR A 64 7.35 9.21 -0.51
C TYR A 64 7.83 8.34 0.67
N SER A 65 7.11 7.27 1.02
CA SER A 65 7.52 6.34 2.08
C SER A 65 8.87 5.68 1.79
N TYR A 66 9.15 5.38 0.53
CA TYR A 66 10.45 4.84 0.13
C TYR A 66 11.59 5.85 0.37
N LEU A 67 11.39 7.12 -0.04
CA LEU A 67 12.37 8.20 0.16
C LEU A 67 12.56 8.54 1.64
N LYS A 68 11.49 8.49 2.43
CA LYS A 68 11.53 8.67 3.89
C LYS A 68 12.32 7.56 4.59
N GLY A 69 12.43 6.39 3.96
CA GLY A 69 13.16 5.26 4.51
C GLY A 69 12.32 4.38 5.43
N ASP A 70 10.98 4.45 5.34
CA ASP A 70 10.06 3.66 6.17
C ASP A 70 10.29 2.14 6.02
N PHE A 71 10.87 1.70 4.90
CA PHE A 71 11.20 0.29 4.64
C PHE A 71 12.63 -0.11 5.07
N LYS A 72 13.43 0.80 5.64
CA LYS A 72 14.82 0.54 6.03
C LYS A 72 14.90 -0.29 7.31
N ASP A 73 14.02 0.02 8.26
CA ASP A 73 13.89 -0.67 9.54
C ASP A 73 12.41 -0.88 9.86
N ILE A 74 11.87 -1.96 9.32
CA ILE A 74 10.44 -2.30 9.48
C ILE A 74 10.15 -2.81 10.90
N GLU A 75 11.17 -3.28 11.63
CA GLU A 75 10.98 -3.85 12.96
C GLU A 75 11.09 -2.81 14.07
N ALA A 76 11.79 -1.68 13.86
CA ALA A 76 11.92 -0.61 14.84
C ALA A 76 10.60 -0.18 15.52
N PRO A 77 9.49 0.08 14.79
CA PRO A 77 8.23 0.47 15.41
C PRO A 77 7.68 -0.58 16.39
N LYS A 78 7.91 -1.88 16.09
CA LYS A 78 7.50 -2.97 16.97
C LYS A 78 8.30 -2.94 18.27
N TYR A 79 9.61 -2.76 18.19
CA TYR A 79 10.46 -2.70 19.38
C TYR A 79 10.19 -1.44 20.21
N GLU A 80 9.94 -0.29 19.57
CA GLU A 80 9.53 0.94 20.26
C GLU A 80 8.26 0.73 21.10
N ILE A 81 7.28 -0.01 20.57
CA ILE A 81 6.06 -0.35 21.31
C ILE A 81 6.38 -1.23 22.53
N LEU A 82 7.20 -2.26 22.35
CA LEU A 82 7.59 -3.15 23.45
C LEU A 82 8.35 -2.40 24.56
N GLU A 83 9.25 -1.49 24.18
CA GLU A 83 9.94 -0.63 25.15
C GLU A 83 9.00 0.32 25.88
N MET A 84 7.98 0.86 25.19
CA MET A 84 6.96 1.68 25.83
C MET A 84 6.13 0.86 26.83
N GLU A 85 5.73 -0.36 26.47
CA GLU A 85 5.02 -1.27 27.38
C GLU A 85 5.86 -1.61 28.61
N GLU A 86 7.14 -1.92 28.46
CA GLU A 86 8.05 -2.18 29.59
C GLU A 86 8.17 -0.97 30.53
N LYS A 87 8.24 0.25 29.97
CA LYS A 87 8.28 1.49 30.75
C LYS A 87 6.98 1.70 31.53
N VAL A 88 5.83 1.41 30.93
CA VAL A 88 4.52 1.48 31.61
C VAL A 88 4.46 0.46 32.74
N ILE A 89 4.84 -0.80 32.49
CA ILE A 89 4.85 -1.87 33.50
C ILE A 89 5.79 -1.52 34.67
N LYS A 90 6.97 -0.94 34.39
CA LYS A 90 7.88 -0.45 35.44
C LYS A 90 7.27 0.69 36.23
N ALA A 91 6.68 1.68 35.57
CA ALA A 91 6.02 2.81 36.23
C ALA A 91 4.85 2.35 37.11
N GLU A 92 4.10 1.32 36.70
CA GLU A 92 3.04 0.73 37.52
C GLU A 92 3.58 -0.03 38.75
N LYS A 93 4.69 -0.75 38.59
CA LYS A 93 5.37 -1.44 39.71
C LYS A 93 6.00 -0.49 40.71
N GLU A 94 6.61 0.60 40.24
CA GLU A 94 7.25 1.62 41.09
C GLU A 94 6.22 2.61 41.68
N GLY A 95 5.08 2.82 40.99
CA GLY A 95 3.99 3.69 41.42
C GLY A 95 3.04 3.12 42.47
N GLY A 96 3.30 1.91 42.98
CA GLY A 96 2.64 1.40 44.20
C GLY A 96 1.14 1.12 44.03
N LYS A 97 0.74 0.42 42.97
CA LYS A 97 -0.52 -0.34 42.97
C LYS A 97 -0.23 -1.82 42.83
N TYR A 98 0.33 -2.40 43.89
CA TYR A 98 -0.01 -3.68 44.56
C TYR A 98 0.91 -3.83 45.78
#